data_AF-A0A9N9Y079-F1
#
_entry.id   AF-A0A9N9Y079-F1
#
_cell.length_a   1.000
_cell.length_b   1.000
_cell.length_c   1.000
_cell.angle_alpha   90.00
_cell.angle_beta   90.00
_cell.angle_gamma   90.00
#
_symmetry.space_group_name_H-M   'P 1'
#
loop_
_entity.id
_entity.type
_entity.pdbx_description
1 polymer ?
#
loop_
_entity_poly.entity_id
_entity_poly.type
_entity_poly.pdbx_seq_one_letter_code
_entity_poly.pdbx_strand_id
1 'polypeptide(L)'
;MSGMEIIGVASGIITFLSACIELTRAAEDASGLPPAFRDAAARLPLISDSFVLARQGLKTDQAEGPNESLTSLKTLLQSAEAKALVLRDLFAAVVPAAEMSRPKRYLQALKTIPKADSVEKLVDGITRDLQALTANYVIKSAARAQIGHNLEQMPENNLGEGLSVSLRNTGSGKQFVYSGIGNQNVATGKAVQVNGVTHGSTFNFVQK
;
A
#
# COMPACT_ATOMS: atom_id res chain seq x y z
N MET A 1 2.14 4.69 -15.71
CA MET A 1 1.98 3.21 -15.68
C MET A 1 0.57 2.92 -15.22
N SER A 2 -0.07 1.91 -15.80
CA SER A 2 -1.48 1.59 -15.52
C SER A 2 -1.60 0.45 -14.50
N GLY A 3 -2.68 0.43 -13.73
CA GLY A 3 -2.95 -0.69 -12.82
C GLY A 3 -3.04 -2.04 -13.55
N MET A 4 -3.39 -2.04 -14.84
CA MET A 4 -3.50 -3.25 -15.65
C MET A 4 -2.16 -3.94 -15.85
N GLU A 5 -1.08 -3.17 -16.01
CA GLU A 5 0.27 -3.71 -16.11
C GLU A 5 0.65 -4.49 -14.84
N ILE A 6 0.32 -3.96 -13.66
CA ILE A 6 0.61 -4.57 -12.35
C ILE A 6 -0.16 -5.88 -12.15
N ILE A 7 -1.44 -5.91 -12.54
CA ILE A 7 -2.25 -7.14 -12.51
C ILE A 7 -1.68 -8.19 -13.47
N GLY A 8 -1.19 -7.74 -14.64
CA GLY A 8 -0.51 -8.61 -15.61
C GLY A 8 0.67 -9.33 -14.98
N VAL A 9 1.59 -8.58 -14.35
CA VAL A 9 2.77 -9.15 -13.66
C VAL A 9 2.35 -10.12 -12.55
N ALA A 10 1.37 -9.76 -11.71
CA ALA A 10 0.87 -10.66 -10.67
C ALA A 10 0.28 -11.96 -11.24
N SER A 11 -0.36 -11.90 -12.41
CA SER A 11 -0.88 -13.08 -13.10
C SER A 11 0.23 -13.96 -13.69
N GLY A 12 1.33 -13.34 -14.16
CA GLY A 12 2.54 -14.05 -14.58
C GLY A 12 3.15 -14.88 -13.45
N ILE A 13 3.30 -14.28 -12.26
CA ILE A 13 3.77 -14.97 -11.06
C ILE A 13 2.91 -16.21 -10.77
N ILE A 14 1.60 -16.04 -10.68
CA ILE A 14 0.65 -17.14 -10.39
C ILE A 14 0.78 -18.27 -11.42
N THR A 15 0.96 -17.91 -12.70
CA THR A 15 1.15 -18.89 -13.78
C THR A 15 2.43 -19.70 -13.59
N PHE A 16 3.55 -19.05 -13.26
CA PHE A 16 4.82 -19.75 -13.03
C PHE A 16 4.78 -20.65 -11.79
N LEU A 17 4.18 -20.19 -10.69
CA LEU A 17 4.03 -20.98 -9.47
C LEU A 17 3.12 -22.19 -9.70
N SER A 18 2.00 -22.01 -10.40
CA SER A 18 1.10 -23.10 -10.79
C SER A 18 1.80 -24.16 -11.63
N ALA A 19 2.63 -23.73 -12.59
CA ALA A 19 3.42 -24.66 -13.40
C ALA A 19 4.42 -25.48 -12.56
N CYS A 20 5.03 -24.90 -11.52
CA CYS A 20 5.88 -25.65 -10.59
C CYS A 20 5.09 -26.71 -9.83
N ILE A 21 3.90 -26.36 -9.34
CA ILE A 21 3.01 -27.27 -8.61
C ILE A 21 2.60 -28.45 -9.50
N GLU A 22 2.19 -28.18 -10.74
CA GLU A 22 1.79 -29.22 -11.69
C GLU A 22 2.96 -30.14 -12.06
N LEU A 23 4.17 -29.61 -12.27
CA LEU A 23 5.37 -30.42 -12.48
C LEU A 23 5.59 -31.39 -11.31
N THR A 24 5.45 -30.93 -10.07
CA THR A 24 5.63 -31.78 -8.90
C THR A 24 4.54 -32.84 -8.74
N ARG A 25 3.30 -32.54 -9.12
CA ARG A 25 2.19 -33.52 -9.12
C ARG A 25 2.34 -34.59 -10.19
N ALA A 26 2.82 -34.19 -11.37
CA ALA A 26 3.09 -35.10 -12.47
C ALA A 26 4.27 -36.04 -12.19
N ALA A 27 5.13 -35.69 -11.22
CA ALA A 27 6.15 -36.60 -10.74
C ALA A 27 5.49 -37.68 -9.86
N GLU A 28 5.31 -38.89 -10.41
CA GLU A 28 4.71 -40.05 -9.73
C GLU A 28 5.38 -40.43 -8.40
N ASP A 29 6.57 -39.88 -8.11
CA ASP A 29 7.28 -40.10 -6.86
C ASP A 29 7.98 -38.83 -6.33
N ALA A 30 7.31 -38.18 -5.38
CA ALA A 30 7.83 -37.05 -4.61
C ALA A 30 8.99 -37.44 -3.67
N SER A 31 9.17 -38.74 -3.37
CA SER A 31 10.20 -39.21 -2.46
C SER A 31 11.62 -39.02 -3.04
N GLY A 32 11.74 -39.09 -4.37
CA GLY A 32 13.01 -38.93 -5.07
C GLY A 32 13.41 -37.48 -5.40
N LEU A 33 12.58 -36.46 -5.12
CA LEU A 33 12.99 -35.07 -5.34
C LEU A 33 14.06 -34.68 -4.30
N PRO A 34 15.07 -33.86 -4.66
CA PRO A 34 15.99 -33.32 -3.66
C PRO A 34 15.20 -32.60 -2.55
N PRO A 35 15.62 -32.67 -1.28
CA PRO A 35 14.86 -32.12 -0.14
C PRO A 35 14.36 -30.69 -0.35
N ALA A 36 15.21 -29.79 -0.84
CA ALA A 36 14.87 -28.40 -1.15
C ALA A 36 13.68 -28.25 -2.13
N PHE A 37 13.56 -29.13 -3.13
CA PHE A 37 12.43 -29.10 -4.07
C PHE A 37 11.15 -29.62 -3.43
N ARG A 38 11.23 -30.63 -2.57
CA ARG A 38 10.08 -31.14 -1.82
C ARG A 38 9.56 -30.09 -0.83
N ASP A 39 10.46 -29.43 -0.12
CA ASP A 39 10.09 -28.37 0.82
C ASP A 39 9.50 -27.16 0.09
N ALA A 40 10.05 -26.79 -1.08
CA ALA A 40 9.46 -25.80 -1.95
C ALA A 40 8.07 -26.22 -2.45
N ALA A 41 7.91 -27.46 -2.93
CA ALA A 41 6.64 -28.00 -3.41
C ALA A 41 5.54 -27.94 -2.34
N ALA A 42 5.88 -28.20 -1.07
CA ALA A 42 4.95 -28.09 0.05
C ALA A 42 4.49 -26.64 0.32
N ARG A 43 5.36 -25.65 0.09
CA ARG A 43 5.07 -24.23 0.36
C ARG A 43 4.38 -23.52 -0.80
N LEU A 44 4.65 -23.95 -2.04
CA LEU A 44 4.21 -23.29 -3.26
C LEU A 44 2.68 -23.06 -3.37
N PRO A 45 1.80 -24.01 -2.97
CA PRO A 45 0.35 -23.79 -3.01
C PRO A 45 -0.09 -22.56 -2.21
N LEU A 46 0.37 -22.46 -0.97
CA LEU A 46 0.03 -21.34 -0.09
C LEU A 46 0.55 -19.99 -0.63
N ILE A 47 1.77 -19.99 -1.20
CA ILE A 47 2.35 -18.79 -1.82
C ILE A 47 1.51 -18.37 -3.04
N SER A 48 1.13 -19.33 -3.89
CA SER A 48 0.30 -19.08 -5.08
C SER A 48 -1.07 -18.49 -4.70
N ASP A 49 -1.76 -19.09 -3.72
CA ASP A 49 -3.05 -18.61 -3.22
C ASP A 49 -2.95 -17.20 -2.64
N SER A 50 -1.86 -16.91 -1.93
CA SER A 50 -1.59 -15.57 -1.40
C SER A 50 -1.41 -14.52 -2.51
N PHE A 51 -0.74 -14.88 -3.62
CA PHE A 51 -0.67 -14.00 -4.79
C PHE A 51 -2.02 -13.83 -5.48
N VAL A 52 -2.87 -14.86 -5.51
CA VAL A 52 -4.25 -14.75 -6.00
C VAL A 52 -5.04 -13.72 -5.20
N LEU A 53 -4.98 -13.80 -3.87
CA LEU A 53 -5.63 -12.85 -2.96
C LEU A 53 -5.06 -11.43 -3.12
N ALA A 54 -3.74 -11.28 -3.16
CA ALA A 54 -3.11 -9.98 -3.36
C ALA A 54 -3.52 -9.35 -4.70
N ARG A 55 -3.57 -10.13 -5.78
CA ARG A 55 -4.05 -9.67 -7.09
C ARG A 55 -5.51 -9.24 -7.06
N GLN A 56 -6.37 -9.93 -6.31
CA GLN A 56 -7.77 -9.52 -6.13
C GLN A 56 -7.85 -8.16 -5.41
N GLY A 57 -7.07 -7.95 -4.35
CA GLY A 57 -6.98 -6.65 -3.67
C GLY A 57 -6.52 -5.53 -4.61
N LEU A 58 -5.54 -5.81 -5.48
CA LEU A 58 -5.06 -4.86 -6.50
C LEU A 58 -6.12 -4.51 -7.55
N LYS A 59 -7.04 -5.43 -7.88
CA LYS A 59 -8.17 -5.16 -8.78
C LYS A 59 -9.16 -4.18 -8.15
N THR A 60 -9.46 -4.36 -6.87
CA THR A 60 -10.37 -3.48 -6.12
C THR A 60 -9.82 -2.07 -5.99
N ASP A 61 -8.50 -1.93 -5.80
CA ASP A 61 -7.82 -0.64 -5.63
C ASP A 61 -7.67 0.18 -6.93
N GLN A 62 -7.89 -0.40 -8.12
CA GLN A 62 -7.82 0.34 -9.39
C GLN A 62 -8.86 1.47 -9.52
N ALA A 63 -9.86 1.53 -8.63
CA ALA A 63 -10.86 2.60 -8.61
C ALA A 63 -10.28 3.97 -8.18
N GLU A 64 -9.10 4.02 -7.56
CA GLU A 64 -8.53 5.24 -6.96
C GLU A 64 -7.20 5.69 -7.61
N GLY A 65 -7.24 6.12 -8.88
CA GLY A 65 -6.25 7.00 -9.53
C GLY A 65 -4.76 6.55 -9.56
N PRO A 66 -3.88 7.32 -10.24
CA PRO A 66 -2.45 7.00 -10.32
C PRO A 66 -1.72 7.48 -9.06
N ASN A 67 -1.18 6.54 -8.28
CA ASN A 67 -0.35 6.83 -7.10
C ASN A 67 1.13 6.59 -7.39
N GLU A 68 2.02 7.44 -6.87
CA GLU A 68 3.48 7.27 -6.88
C GLU A 68 3.93 5.89 -6.32
N SER A 69 3.10 5.30 -5.45
CA SER A 69 3.22 3.92 -4.94
C SER A 69 3.22 2.82 -6.01
N LEU A 70 2.73 3.08 -7.22
CA LEU A 70 2.60 2.04 -8.27
C LEU A 70 3.97 1.60 -8.82
N THR A 71 4.97 2.48 -8.80
CA THR A 71 6.31 2.18 -9.30
C THR A 71 7.03 1.18 -8.38
N SER A 72 7.09 1.45 -7.07
CA SER A 72 7.72 0.55 -6.10
C SER A 72 7.01 -0.80 -6.02
N LEU A 73 5.67 -0.78 -6.11
CA LEU A 73 4.84 -1.97 -6.19
C LEU A 73 5.19 -2.83 -7.41
N LYS A 74 5.33 -2.20 -8.58
CA LYS A 74 5.75 -2.89 -9.81
C LYS A 74 7.13 -3.51 -9.67
N THR A 75 8.10 -2.78 -9.11
CA THR A 75 9.46 -3.29 -8.92
C THR A 75 9.46 -4.55 -8.04
N LEU A 76 8.67 -4.57 -6.96
CA LEU A 76 8.51 -5.76 -6.12
C LEU A 76 7.88 -6.93 -6.88
N LEU A 77 6.81 -6.68 -7.63
CA LEU A 77 6.15 -7.74 -8.42
C LEU A 77 7.04 -8.29 -9.54
N GLN A 78 7.79 -7.43 -10.25
CA GLN A 78 8.75 -7.87 -11.27
C GLN A 78 9.91 -8.66 -10.66
N SER A 79 10.36 -8.26 -9.47
CA SER A 79 11.36 -8.98 -8.69
C SER A 79 10.87 -10.39 -8.31
N ALA A 80 9.60 -10.52 -7.90
CA ALA A 80 8.97 -11.81 -7.60
C ALA A 80 8.75 -12.65 -8.86
N GLU A 81 8.31 -12.03 -9.96
CA GLU A 81 8.09 -12.68 -11.26
C GLU A 81 9.37 -13.28 -11.82
N ALA A 82 10.47 -12.52 -11.80
CA ALA A 82 11.77 -13.01 -12.24
C ALA A 82 12.23 -14.24 -11.43
N LYS A 83 12.04 -14.24 -10.11
CA LYS A 83 12.38 -15.38 -9.25
C LYS A 83 11.46 -16.58 -9.52
N ALA A 84 10.17 -16.35 -9.71
CA ALA A 84 9.19 -17.40 -10.00
C ALA A 84 9.46 -18.06 -11.36
N LEU A 85 9.90 -17.28 -12.36
CA LEU A 85 10.33 -17.80 -13.65
C LEU A 85 11.56 -18.71 -13.51
N VAL A 86 12.61 -18.25 -12.83
CA VAL A 86 13.82 -19.06 -12.58
C VAL A 86 13.50 -20.33 -11.79
N LEU A 87 12.59 -20.24 -10.81
CA LEU A 87 12.13 -21.39 -10.06
C LEU A 87 11.44 -22.41 -10.98
N ARG A 88 10.55 -21.95 -11.87
CA ARG A 88 9.88 -22.79 -12.87
C ARG A 88 10.86 -23.44 -13.84
N ASP A 89 11.90 -22.72 -14.26
CA ASP A 89 12.98 -23.28 -15.09
C ASP A 89 13.70 -24.43 -14.36
N LEU A 90 13.99 -24.26 -13.06
CA LEU A 90 14.63 -25.30 -12.24
C LEU A 90 13.76 -26.54 -12.06
N PHE A 91 12.47 -26.37 -11.74
CA PHE A 91 11.54 -27.50 -11.64
C PHE A 91 11.43 -28.24 -12.98
N ALA A 92 11.34 -27.53 -14.10
CA ALA A 92 11.28 -28.15 -15.42
C ALA A 92 12.55 -28.94 -15.78
N ALA A 93 13.72 -28.52 -15.30
CA ALA A 93 14.98 -29.23 -15.54
C ALA A 93 15.17 -30.47 -14.64
N VAL A 94 14.71 -30.41 -13.39
CA VAL A 94 14.99 -31.43 -12.36
C VAL A 94 13.91 -32.49 -12.24
N VAL A 95 12.67 -32.18 -12.59
CA VAL A 95 11.52 -33.06 -12.31
C VAL A 95 11.31 -34.19 -13.34
N PRO A 96 11.37 -33.96 -14.67
CA PRO A 96 11.05 -34.99 -15.66
C PRO A 96 11.89 -36.28 -15.53
N ALA A 97 11.43 -37.41 -16.06
CA ALA A 97 12.27 -38.60 -16.16
C ALA A 97 13.40 -38.36 -17.18
N ALA A 98 14.64 -38.70 -16.81
CA ALA A 98 15.81 -38.52 -17.66
C ALA A 98 16.86 -39.57 -17.30
N GLU A 99 17.72 -39.91 -18.25
CA GLU A 99 18.86 -40.83 -18.09
C GLU A 99 19.82 -40.42 -16.95
N MET A 100 19.83 -39.13 -16.61
CA MET A 100 20.68 -38.58 -15.57
C MET A 100 19.99 -38.56 -14.20
N SER A 101 20.72 -39.01 -13.17
CA SER A 101 20.28 -38.92 -11.76
C SER A 101 19.87 -37.49 -11.38
N ARG A 102 18.79 -37.34 -10.60
CA ARG A 102 18.24 -36.04 -10.17
C ARG A 102 19.27 -35.06 -9.55
N PRO A 103 20.24 -35.48 -8.70
CA PRO A 103 21.26 -34.56 -8.17
C PRO A 103 22.17 -33.97 -9.25
N LYS A 104 22.59 -34.79 -10.22
CA LYS A 104 23.40 -34.33 -11.36
C LYS A 104 22.62 -33.36 -12.24
N ARG A 105 21.33 -33.60 -12.44
CA ARG A 105 20.44 -32.68 -13.16
C ARG A 105 20.27 -31.35 -12.44
N TYR A 106 20.15 -31.37 -11.12
CA TYR A 106 20.10 -30.13 -10.35
C TYR A 106 21.38 -29.31 -10.48
N LEU A 107 22.55 -29.94 -10.35
CA LEU A 107 23.82 -29.27 -10.53
C LEU A 107 23.99 -28.73 -11.96
N GLN A 108 23.53 -29.47 -12.98
CA GLN A 108 23.53 -29.03 -14.36
C GLN A 108 22.61 -27.82 -14.55
N ALA A 109 21.39 -27.87 -14.01
CA ALA A 109 20.41 -26.79 -14.10
C ALA A 109 20.93 -25.48 -13.47
N LEU A 110 21.58 -25.57 -12.30
CA LEU A 110 22.23 -24.41 -11.66
C LEU A 110 23.34 -23.80 -12.52
N LYS A 111 24.03 -24.60 -13.33
CA LYS A 111 25.09 -24.11 -14.23
C LYS A 111 24.54 -23.51 -15.52
N THR A 112 23.41 -24.01 -16.02
CA THR A 112 22.87 -23.62 -17.32
C THR A 112 21.86 -22.50 -17.26
N ILE A 113 21.13 -22.35 -16.14
CA ILE A 113 20.08 -21.35 -16.00
C ILE A 113 20.69 -20.04 -15.45
N PRO A 114 20.63 -18.93 -16.19
CA PRO A 114 21.14 -17.64 -15.73
C PRO A 114 20.45 -17.20 -14.44
N LYS A 115 21.23 -16.73 -13.46
CA LYS A 115 20.73 -16.26 -12.15
C LYS A 115 20.01 -17.33 -11.32
N ALA A 116 20.18 -18.61 -11.67
CA ALA A 116 19.72 -19.69 -10.81
C ALA A 116 20.45 -19.60 -9.46
N ASP A 117 19.67 -19.43 -8.40
CA ASP A 117 20.12 -19.61 -7.03
C ASP A 117 19.56 -20.93 -6.48
N SER A 118 19.89 -21.27 -5.24
CA SER A 118 19.25 -22.40 -4.56
C SER A 118 17.73 -22.22 -4.55
N VAL A 119 17.01 -23.33 -4.70
CA VAL A 119 15.53 -23.35 -4.68
C VAL A 119 14.97 -22.65 -3.43
N GLU A 120 15.59 -22.88 -2.27
CA GLU A 120 15.22 -22.26 -0.99
C GLU A 120 15.27 -20.73 -1.06
N LYS A 121 16.39 -20.15 -1.52
CA LYS A 121 16.51 -18.69 -1.67
C LYS A 121 15.53 -18.10 -2.66
N LEU A 122 15.19 -18.81 -3.73
CA LEU A 122 14.17 -18.35 -4.69
C LEU A 122 12.80 -18.28 -4.00
N VAL A 123 12.40 -19.35 -3.30
CA VAL A 123 11.13 -19.40 -2.56
C VAL A 123 11.08 -18.34 -1.46
N ASP A 124 12.17 -18.16 -0.71
CA ASP A 124 12.25 -17.15 0.35
C ASP A 124 12.24 -15.73 -0.23
N GLY A 125 12.90 -15.49 -1.36
CA GLY A 125 12.84 -14.22 -2.07
C GLY A 125 11.43 -13.88 -2.54
N ILE A 126 10.72 -14.83 -3.15
CA ILE A 126 9.32 -14.67 -3.56
C ILE A 126 8.43 -14.37 -2.35
N THR A 127 8.64 -15.10 -1.25
CA THR A 127 7.88 -14.91 -0.01
C THR A 127 8.12 -13.52 0.60
N ARG A 128 9.36 -13.03 0.60
CA ARG A 128 9.70 -11.68 1.08
C ARG A 128 9.05 -10.59 0.23
N ASP A 129 9.07 -10.73 -1.09
CA ASP A 129 8.42 -9.77 -2.00
C ASP A 129 6.89 -9.75 -1.76
N LEU A 130 6.28 -10.92 -1.55
CA LEU A 130 4.85 -11.06 -1.20
C LEU A 130 4.51 -10.46 0.17
N GLN A 131 5.38 -10.62 1.17
CA GLN A 131 5.22 -10.01 2.49
C GLN A 131 5.29 -8.48 2.41
N ALA A 132 6.23 -7.93 1.63
CA ALA A 132 6.31 -6.48 1.41
C ALA A 132 5.05 -5.95 0.71
N LEU A 133 4.52 -6.69 -0.26
CA LEU A 133 3.27 -6.39 -0.96
C LEU A 133 2.07 -6.34 -0.01
N THR A 134 1.89 -7.39 0.79
CA THR A 134 0.76 -7.53 1.72
C THR A 134 0.85 -6.52 2.87
N ALA A 135 2.04 -6.27 3.42
CA ALA A 135 2.24 -5.22 4.43
C ALA A 135 1.86 -3.83 3.90
N ASN A 136 2.26 -3.50 2.66
CA ASN A 136 1.87 -2.23 2.03
C ASN A 136 0.35 -2.11 1.89
N TYR A 137 -0.32 -3.20 1.51
CA TYR A 137 -1.77 -3.24 1.37
C TYR A 137 -2.50 -3.09 2.72
N VAL A 138 -2.08 -3.82 3.75
CA VAL A 138 -2.67 -3.75 5.10
C VAL A 138 -2.52 -2.35 5.71
N ILE A 139 -1.36 -1.72 5.54
CA ILE A 139 -1.12 -0.35 6.02
C ILE A 139 -2.06 0.63 5.29
N LYS A 140 -2.20 0.50 3.97
CA LYS A 140 -3.12 1.35 3.19
C LYS A 140 -4.58 1.13 3.57
N SER A 141 -5.01 -0.11 3.77
CA SER A 141 -6.40 -0.39 4.17
C SER A 141 -6.70 0.16 5.56
N ALA A 142 -5.77 0.03 6.52
CA ALA A 142 -5.93 0.58 7.86
C ALA A 142 -5.98 2.12 7.83
N ALA A 143 -5.11 2.77 7.05
CA ALA A 143 -5.12 4.21 6.88
C ALA A 143 -6.43 4.71 6.24
N ARG A 144 -6.94 4.02 5.20
CA ARG A 144 -8.25 4.32 4.60
C ARG A 144 -9.39 4.16 5.61
N ALA A 145 -9.38 3.09 6.40
CA ALA A 145 -10.39 2.86 7.45
C ALA A 145 -10.37 3.96 8.53
N GLN A 146 -9.19 4.42 8.94
CA GLN A 146 -9.06 5.55 9.88
C GLN A 146 -9.57 6.86 9.27
N ILE A 147 -9.27 7.14 8.01
CA ILE A 147 -9.78 8.33 7.31
C ILE A 147 -11.31 8.27 7.18
N GLY A 148 -11.86 7.12 6.76
CA GLY A 148 -13.30 6.90 6.66
C GLY A 148 -14.01 7.09 8.01
N HIS A 149 -13.50 6.48 9.07
CA HIS A 149 -14.02 6.66 10.42
C HIS A 149 -13.95 8.13 10.89
N ASN A 150 -12.87 8.85 10.57
CA ASN A 150 -12.75 10.27 10.91
C ASN A 150 -13.74 11.14 10.10
N LEU A 151 -14.05 10.77 8.86
CA LEU A 151 -15.04 11.46 8.02
C LEU A 151 -16.47 11.18 8.47
N GLU A 152 -16.79 9.94 8.85
CA GLU A 152 -18.10 9.55 9.40
C GLU A 152 -18.38 10.18 10.78
N GLN A 153 -17.32 10.52 11.54
CA GLN A 153 -17.42 11.23 12.81
C GLN A 153 -17.47 12.75 12.67
N MET A 154 -17.37 13.31 11.46
CA MET A 154 -17.75 14.71 11.24
C MET A 154 -19.29 14.77 11.27
N PRO A 155 -19.91 15.44 12.27
CA PRO A 155 -21.36 15.56 12.28
C PRO A 155 -21.79 16.28 10.99
N GLU A 156 -22.69 15.65 10.22
CA GLU A 156 -23.50 16.33 9.20
C GLU A 156 -24.34 17.39 9.90
N ASN A 157 -23.75 18.54 10.23
CA ASN A 157 -24.48 19.68 10.73
C ASN A 157 -24.00 20.93 10.00
N ASN A 158 -24.90 21.34 9.09
CA ASN A 158 -25.07 22.68 8.53
C ASN A 158 -24.15 23.06 7.37
N LEU A 159 -24.64 22.73 6.16
CA LEU A 159 -24.62 23.67 5.03
C LEU A 159 -25.38 24.95 5.42
N GLY A 160 -24.75 25.77 6.24
CA GLY A 160 -25.14 27.15 6.52
C GLY A 160 -23.87 27.97 6.45
N GLU A 161 -23.84 28.93 5.53
CA GLU A 161 -22.74 29.87 5.33
C GLU A 161 -22.09 30.32 6.64
N GLY A 162 -20.82 29.98 6.80
CA GLY A 162 -20.03 30.41 7.95
C GLY A 162 -18.64 29.82 7.86
N LEU A 163 -17.74 30.52 7.14
CA LEU A 163 -16.31 30.22 7.08
C LEU A 163 -15.80 29.88 8.49
N SER A 164 -15.42 28.62 8.71
CA SER A 164 -14.77 28.22 9.95
C SER A 164 -13.36 28.83 9.97
N VAL A 165 -13.21 29.97 10.66
CA VAL A 165 -11.90 30.59 10.84
C VAL A 165 -11.16 29.87 11.96
N SER A 166 -10.16 29.07 11.61
CA SER A 166 -9.21 28.51 12.59
C SER A 166 -8.22 29.60 13.00
N LEU A 167 -8.19 29.94 14.29
CA LEU A 167 -7.32 30.99 14.83
C LEU A 167 -6.19 30.33 15.63
N ARG A 168 -4.95 30.43 15.13
CA ARG A 168 -3.74 30.03 15.88
C ARG A 168 -3.05 31.27 16.43
N ASN A 169 -3.07 31.45 17.74
CA ASN A 169 -2.22 32.41 18.43
C ASN A 169 -1.20 31.64 19.28
N THR A 170 0.07 31.72 18.88
CA THR A 170 1.20 31.05 19.54
C THR A 170 2.12 32.03 20.28
N GLY A 171 1.72 33.29 20.43
CA GLY A 171 2.50 34.34 21.11
C GLY A 171 1.80 34.91 22.35
N SER A 172 2.54 35.66 23.18
CA SER A 172 1.97 36.44 24.28
C SER A 172 1.44 37.78 23.76
N GLY A 173 0.12 37.92 23.64
CA GLY A 173 -0.52 39.15 23.17
C GLY A 173 -2.05 39.03 23.17
N LYS A 174 -2.76 40.16 23.06
CA LYS A 174 -4.23 40.18 22.94
C LYS A 174 -4.62 40.02 21.47
N GLN A 175 -5.51 39.09 21.17
CA GLN A 175 -6.10 38.91 19.85
C GLN A 175 -7.57 39.32 19.88
N PHE A 176 -7.98 40.18 18.95
CA PHE A 176 -9.37 40.59 18.80
C PHE A 176 -9.91 39.96 17.52
N VAL A 177 -11.04 39.26 17.61
CA VAL A 177 -11.65 38.54 16.47
C VAL A 177 -13.10 38.99 16.36
N TYR A 178 -13.51 39.36 15.15
CA TYR A 178 -14.87 39.72 14.82
C TYR A 178 -15.30 38.97 13.57
N SER A 179 -16.26 38.07 13.71
CA SER A 179 -16.78 37.21 12.64
C SER A 179 -18.24 37.56 12.28
N GLY A 180 -18.68 38.77 12.58
CA GLY A 180 -20.03 39.27 12.31
C GLY A 180 -20.07 40.36 11.24
N ILE A 181 -21.25 40.92 10.99
CA ILE A 181 -21.45 42.05 10.08
C ILE A 181 -21.57 43.33 10.89
N GLY A 182 -20.72 44.32 10.61
CA GLY A 182 -20.66 45.60 11.32
C GLY A 182 -19.24 46.05 11.61
N ASN A 183 -19.08 47.15 12.36
CA ASN A 183 -17.77 47.68 12.73
C ASN A 183 -17.29 47.06 14.06
N GLN A 184 -16.05 46.57 14.08
CA GLN A 184 -15.37 46.19 15.32
C GLN A 184 -14.62 47.41 15.88
N ASN A 185 -15.11 47.97 16.98
CA ASN A 185 -14.39 49.00 17.71
C ASN A 185 -13.51 48.35 18.78
N VAL A 186 -12.21 48.68 18.80
CA VAL A 186 -11.25 48.14 19.77
C VAL A 186 -10.47 49.29 20.41
N ALA A 187 -10.72 49.55 21.69
CA ALA A 187 -9.89 50.45 22.50
C ALA A 187 -8.80 49.66 23.25
N THR A 188 -7.58 50.20 23.32
CA THR A 188 -6.48 49.64 24.11
C THR A 188 -5.91 50.70 25.08
N GLY A 189 -5.30 50.26 26.19
CA GLY A 189 -4.72 51.17 27.18
C GLY A 189 -5.76 51.81 28.12
N LYS A 190 -5.65 53.12 28.38
CA LYS A 190 -6.54 53.91 29.28
C LYS A 190 -7.78 54.48 28.58
N ALA A 191 -8.04 54.09 27.34
CA ALA A 191 -9.16 54.61 26.56
C ALA A 191 -10.50 54.01 27.01
N VAL A 192 -11.55 54.84 27.02
CA VAL A 192 -12.93 54.41 27.29
C VAL A 192 -13.63 54.18 25.95
N GLN A 193 -14.13 52.96 25.75
CA GLN A 193 -14.95 52.62 24.59
C GLN A 193 -16.43 52.68 24.97
N VAL A 194 -17.21 53.46 24.22
CA VAL A 194 -18.66 53.52 24.37
C VAL A 194 -19.28 52.79 23.18
N ASN A 195 -19.91 51.64 23.43
CA ASN A 195 -20.58 50.85 22.39
C ASN A 195 -22.10 51.08 22.46
N GLY A 196 -22.72 51.46 21.34
CA GLY A 196 -24.18 51.66 21.24
C GLY A 196 -24.61 52.02 19.81
N VAL A 197 -25.90 51.87 19.51
CA VAL A 197 -26.50 52.23 18.21
C VAL A 197 -26.83 53.73 18.21
N THR A 198 -25.84 54.59 18.08
CA THR A 198 -26.06 56.04 18.10
C THR A 198 -26.43 56.55 16.71
N HIS A 199 -27.72 56.61 16.42
CA HIS A 199 -28.24 57.37 15.27
C HIS A 199 -28.24 58.86 15.63
N GLY A 200 -27.11 59.55 15.37
CA GLY A 200 -27.05 61.02 15.38
C GLY A 200 -27.06 61.72 16.75
N SER A 201 -26.64 61.06 17.84
CA SER A 201 -26.56 61.72 19.16
C SER A 201 -25.26 62.54 19.32
N THR A 202 -25.39 63.76 19.84
CA THR A 202 -24.25 64.64 20.18
C THR A 202 -23.68 64.27 21.54
N PHE A 203 -22.37 64.01 21.62
CA PHE A 203 -21.66 63.76 22.88
C PHE A 203 -21.22 65.09 23.50
N ASN A 204 -21.78 65.45 24.65
CA ASN A 204 -21.31 66.58 25.45
C ASN A 204 -20.33 66.05 26.51
N PHE A 205 -19.05 66.39 26.37
CA PHE A 205 -18.05 66.11 27.39
C PHE A 205 -17.97 67.31 28.34
N VAL A 206 -18.37 67.13 29.59
CA VAL A 206 -18.17 68.14 30.64
C VAL A 206 -16.87 67.83 31.35
N GLN A 207 -15.88 68.71 31.20
CA GLN A 207 -14.61 68.63 31.91
C GLN A 207 -14.82 69.18 33.33
N LYS A 208 -14.37 68.44 34.35
CA LYS A 208 -14.22 68.98 35.72
C LYS A 208 -12.85 69.62 35.86
#